data_AF-A0AAX3X5B7-F1
#
_entry.id   AF-A0AAX3X5B7-F1
#
_cell.length_a   1.000
_cell.length_b   1.000
_cell.length_c   1.000
_cell.angle_alpha   90.00
_cell.angle_beta   90.00
_cell.angle_gamma   90.00
#
_symmetry.space_group_name_H-M   'P 1'
#
loop_
_entity.id
_entity.type
_entity.pdbx_description
1 polymer ?
#
loop_
_entity_poly.entity_id
_entity_poly.type
_entity_poly.pdbx_seq_one_letter_code
_entity_poly.pdbx_strand_id
1 'polypeptide(L)'
;MNWLITFDRNLENQVDTLGEFESWETAEKFLDELSYEELDELYNEWCNENGYLEDERMSSDECEIVIYEKIEFVPDVDVDTILDHIRDQASDFGGEYSEGYLERVSEAQLQELNYLLSDAFTRWQTNISMNLAFINMEKKKL
;
A
#
# COMPACT_ATOMS: atom_id res chain seq x y z
N MET A 1 6.84 -1.09 -10.94
CA MET A 1 7.37 -0.60 -9.64
C MET A 1 7.42 0.90 -9.77
N ASN A 2 6.78 1.63 -8.87
CA ASN A 2 6.75 3.08 -8.93
C ASN A 2 7.52 3.62 -7.73
N TRP A 3 8.24 4.71 -7.90
CA TRP A 3 8.97 5.42 -6.86
C TRP A 3 8.24 6.72 -6.56
N LEU A 4 8.12 7.08 -5.29
CA LEU A 4 7.35 8.23 -4.83
C LEU A 4 8.27 9.21 -4.12
N ILE A 5 8.15 10.49 -4.43
CA ILE A 5 8.87 11.54 -3.69
C ILE A 5 7.89 12.24 -2.77
N THR A 6 8.27 12.48 -1.51
CA THR A 6 7.44 13.22 -0.55
C THR A 6 8.31 14.04 0.42
N PHE A 7 7.65 14.95 1.13
CA PHE A 7 8.22 15.76 2.20
C PHE A 7 7.96 15.05 3.55
N ASP A 8 9.01 14.61 4.24
CA ASP A 8 8.90 13.82 5.48
C ASP A 8 8.56 14.71 6.68
N ARG A 9 7.27 14.78 6.98
CA ARG A 9 6.73 15.26 8.27
C ARG A 9 5.90 14.16 8.91
N ASN A 10 6.54 13.18 9.55
CA ASN A 10 5.88 12.12 10.34
C ASN A 10 4.68 11.46 9.63
N LEU A 11 4.95 10.37 8.93
CA LEU A 11 4.05 9.55 8.10
C LEU A 11 2.90 8.86 8.87
N GLU A 12 2.18 9.56 9.73
CA GLU A 12 1.02 9.01 10.42
C GLU A 12 -0.25 9.10 9.55
N ASN A 13 -0.18 8.65 8.29
CA ASN A 13 -1.29 8.09 7.49
C ASN A 13 -1.64 8.74 6.13
N GLN A 14 -0.94 9.76 5.62
CA GLN A 14 -1.08 10.19 4.21
C GLN A 14 0.27 10.60 3.61
N VAL A 15 0.73 9.88 2.58
CA VAL A 15 1.88 10.27 1.77
C VAL A 15 1.29 10.93 0.56
N ASP A 16 1.15 12.24 0.64
CA ASP A 16 0.90 13.03 -0.56
C ASP A 16 2.25 13.16 -1.28
N THR A 17 2.24 12.73 -2.54
CA THR A 17 3.44 12.54 -3.36
C THR A 17 3.64 13.74 -4.27
N LEU A 18 4.89 14.15 -4.46
CA LEU A 18 5.29 15.18 -5.43
C LEU A 18 5.29 14.63 -6.86
N GLY A 19 5.33 13.31 -7.00
CA GLY A 19 5.27 12.61 -8.27
C GLY A 19 5.45 11.11 -8.10
N GLU A 20 4.95 10.35 -9.08
CA GLU A 20 5.27 8.93 -9.26
C GLU A 20 6.27 8.77 -10.42
N PHE A 21 7.31 7.98 -10.20
CA PHE A 21 8.41 7.75 -11.15
C PHE A 21 8.59 6.26 -11.43
N GLU A 22 9.02 5.91 -12.64
CA GLU A 22 9.19 4.50 -13.04
C GLU A 22 10.46 3.85 -12.45
N SER A 23 11.43 4.65 -11.99
CA SER A 23 12.67 4.15 -11.40
C SER A 23 13.27 5.11 -10.36
N TRP A 24 14.22 4.60 -9.57
CA TRP A 24 14.99 5.41 -8.62
C TRP A 24 15.75 6.53 -9.34
N GLU A 25 16.43 6.20 -10.44
CA GLU A 25 17.29 7.14 -11.16
C GLU A 25 16.49 8.28 -11.79
N THR A 26 15.23 8.03 -12.16
CA THR A 26 14.35 9.08 -12.69
C THR A 26 13.82 10.00 -11.59
N ALA A 27 13.52 9.45 -10.41
CA ALA A 27 13.15 10.24 -9.23
C ALA A 27 14.33 11.09 -8.71
N GLU A 28 15.52 10.51 -8.61
CA GLU A 28 16.75 11.20 -8.19
C GLU A 28 17.12 12.33 -9.16
N LYS A 29 17.08 12.04 -10.47
CA LYS A 29 17.35 13.05 -11.50
C LYS A 29 16.36 14.20 -11.46
N PHE A 30 15.08 13.93 -11.20
CA PHE A 30 14.08 14.99 -11.04
C PHE A 30 14.45 15.93 -9.90
N LEU A 31 14.89 15.40 -8.75
CA LEU A 31 15.34 16.22 -7.62
C LEU A 31 16.61 17.03 -7.93
N ASP A 32 17.57 16.43 -8.64
CA ASP A 32 18.81 17.12 -9.04
C ASP A 32 18.56 18.27 -10.04
N GLU A 33 17.50 18.18 -10.84
CA GLU A 33 17.14 19.19 -11.84
C GLU A 33 16.29 20.34 -11.26
N LEU A 34 15.73 20.19 -10.07
CA LEU A 34 14.94 21.23 -9.41
C LEU A 34 15.83 22.35 -8.86
N SER A 35 15.48 23.58 -9.19
CA SER A 35 16.00 24.76 -8.50
C SER A 35 15.37 24.93 -7.12
N TYR A 36 16.01 25.73 -6.27
CA TYR A 36 15.48 26.07 -4.95
C TYR A 36 14.10 26.74 -5.03
N GLU A 37 13.87 27.62 -6.01
CA GLU A 37 12.58 28.29 -6.19
C GLU A 37 11.48 27.28 -6.56
N GLU A 38 11.76 26.35 -7.46
CA GLU A 38 10.81 25.29 -7.85
C GLU A 38 10.53 24.33 -6.69
N LEU A 39 11.54 24.02 -5.88
CA LEU A 39 11.36 23.21 -4.67
C LEU A 39 10.44 23.89 -3.65
N ASP A 40 10.62 25.20 -3.45
CA ASP A 40 9.80 25.99 -2.53
C ASP A 40 8.35 26.12 -3.03
N GLU A 41 8.14 26.27 -4.33
CA GLU A 41 6.81 26.24 -4.96
C GLU A 41 6.12 24.89 -4.74
N LEU A 42 6.82 23.79 -5.01
CA LEU A 42 6.30 22.43 -4.80
C LEU A 42 5.97 22.16 -3.32
N TYR A 43 6.81 22.63 -2.40
CA TYR A 43 6.55 22.54 -0.96
C TYR A 43 5.30 23.32 -0.55
N ASN A 44 5.13 24.54 -1.07
CA ASN A 44 3.98 25.38 -0.76
C ASN A 44 2.68 24.83 -1.35
N GLU A 45 2.72 24.28 -2.56
CA GLU A 45 1.60 23.58 -3.19
C GLU A 45 1.20 22.35 -2.34
N TRP A 46 2.17 21.51 -2.00
CA TRP A 46 1.95 20.36 -1.13
C TRP A 46 1.34 20.76 0.23
N CYS A 47 1.84 21.84 0.86
CA CYS A 47 1.30 22.37 2.10
C CYS A 47 -0.15 22.84 1.95
N ASN A 48 -0.48 23.52 0.84
CA ASN A 48 -1.84 23.99 0.56
C ASN A 48 -2.81 22.82 0.38
N GLU A 49 -2.42 21.81 -0.40
CA GLU A 49 -3.24 20.62 -0.67
C GLU A 49 -3.53 19.83 0.61
N ASN A 50 -2.55 19.79 1.52
CA ASN A 50 -2.66 19.14 2.82
C ASN A 50 -3.32 20.01 3.91
N GLY A 51 -3.69 21.25 3.58
CA GLY A 51 -4.39 22.15 4.51
C GLY A 51 -3.51 22.77 5.61
N TYR A 52 -2.18 22.76 5.45
CA TYR A 52 -1.27 23.41 6.38
C TYR A 52 -1.38 24.94 6.30
N LEU A 53 -1.58 25.57 7.46
CA LEU A 53 -1.56 27.02 7.59
C LEU A 53 -0.13 27.56 7.42
N GLU A 54 0.04 28.80 6.96
CA GLU A 54 1.36 29.40 6.71
C GLU A 54 2.28 29.38 7.94
N ASP A 55 1.73 29.53 9.15
CA ASP A 55 2.46 29.49 10.42
C ASP A 55 2.80 28.08 10.90
N GLU A 56 2.22 27.06 10.28
CA GLU A 56 2.52 25.64 10.52
C GLU A 56 3.56 25.11 9.53
N ARG A 57 3.90 25.87 8.49
CA ARG A 57 4.92 25.48 7.49
C ARG A 57 6.31 25.60 8.07
N MET A 58 7.16 24.65 7.72
CA MET A 58 8.60 24.79 7.90
C MET A 58 9.18 25.47 6.66
N SER A 59 10.41 25.97 6.76
CA SER A 59 11.14 26.30 5.54
C SER A 59 11.37 25.01 4.73
N SER A 60 11.32 25.11 3.41
CA SER A 60 11.69 24.01 2.50
C SER A 60 13.11 23.47 2.78
N ASP A 61 14.03 24.33 3.24
CA ASP A 61 15.38 23.96 3.70
C ASP A 61 15.41 23.07 4.95
N GLU A 62 14.36 23.10 5.76
CA GLU A 62 14.26 22.32 6.99
C GLU A 62 13.49 21.01 6.78
N CYS A 63 12.95 20.79 5.59
CA CYS A 63 12.16 19.62 5.25
C CYS A 63 13.04 18.50 4.66
N GLU A 64 12.94 17.28 5.20
CA GLU A 64 13.65 16.12 4.63
C GLU A 64 12.84 15.62 3.42
N ILE A 65 13.42 15.70 2.22
CA ILE A 65 12.86 15.08 1.02
C ILE A 65 13.21 13.60 1.03
N VAL A 66 12.20 12.75 0.83
CA VAL A 66 12.39 11.30 0.85
C VAL A 66 11.82 10.68 -0.41
N ILE A 67 12.58 9.74 -0.98
CA ILE A 67 12.13 8.88 -2.06
C ILE A 67 11.77 7.50 -1.48
N TYR A 68 10.54 7.06 -1.74
CA TYR A 68 10.01 5.76 -1.33
C TYR A 68 9.83 4.83 -2.52
N GLU A 69 10.13 3.55 -2.34
CA GLU A 69 9.68 2.51 -3.27
C GLU A 69 8.22 2.17 -2.97
N LYS A 70 7.33 2.24 -3.98
CA LYS A 70 5.94 1.79 -3.87
C LYS A 70 5.90 0.29 -4.11
N ILE A 71 5.86 -0.47 -3.01
CA ILE A 71 5.59 -1.90 -3.05
C ILE A 71 4.08 -2.10 -2.89
N GLU A 72 3.40 -2.48 -3.96
CA GLU A 72 1.98 -2.86 -3.89
C GLU A 72 1.85 -4.14 -3.07
N PHE A 73 1.15 -4.08 -1.93
CA PHE A 73 0.71 -5.29 -1.26
C PHE A 73 -0.33 -6.00 -2.12
N VAL A 74 0.06 -7.15 -2.66
CA VAL A 74 -0.84 -8.10 -3.31
C VAL A 74 -1.13 -9.20 -2.30
N PRO A 75 -2.34 -9.27 -1.71
CA PRO A 75 -2.69 -10.38 -0.82
C PRO A 75 -2.65 -11.69 -1.60
N ASP A 76 -1.74 -12.59 -1.20
CA ASP A 76 -1.74 -13.97 -1.67
C ASP A 76 -2.72 -14.78 -0.84
N VAL A 77 -3.78 -15.27 -1.48
CA VAL A 77 -4.87 -16.01 -0.80
C VAL A 77 -4.75 -17.48 -1.17
N ASP A 78 -4.24 -18.26 -0.23
CA ASP A 78 -4.24 -19.71 -0.34
C ASP A 78 -5.55 -20.28 0.21
N VAL A 79 -6.45 -20.65 -0.71
CA VAL A 79 -7.75 -21.23 -0.38
C VAL A 79 -7.62 -22.58 0.33
N ASP A 80 -6.59 -23.37 0.04
CA ASP A 80 -6.40 -24.66 0.71
C ASP A 80 -6.11 -24.45 2.19
N THR A 81 -5.22 -23.51 2.52
CA THR A 81 -4.92 -23.11 3.90
C THR A 81 -6.16 -22.59 4.64
N ILE A 82 -7.03 -21.82 3.96
CA ILE A 82 -8.29 -21.33 4.55
C ILE A 82 -9.26 -22.48 4.85
N LEU A 83 -9.39 -23.43 3.93
CA LEU A 83 -10.30 -24.56 4.09
C LEU A 83 -9.86 -25.51 5.20
N ASP A 84 -8.55 -25.71 5.34
CA ASP A 84 -8.01 -26.49 6.45
C ASP A 84 -8.30 -25.81 7.79
N HIS A 85 -8.14 -24.49 7.90
CA HIS A 85 -8.56 -23.74 9.08
C HIS A 85 -10.05 -23.89 9.39
N ILE A 86 -10.90 -23.86 8.37
CA ILE A 86 -12.35 -24.02 8.54
C ILE A 86 -12.70 -25.44 9.01
N ARG A 87 -12.01 -26.46 8.49
CA ARG A 87 -12.17 -27.85 8.94
C ARG A 87 -11.75 -28.02 10.39
N ASP A 88 -10.63 -27.41 10.78
CA ASP A 88 -10.15 -27.43 12.16
C ASP A 88 -11.14 -26.76 13.11
N GLN A 89 -11.67 -25.59 12.75
CA GLN A 89 -12.71 -24.92 13.54
C GLN A 89 -14.00 -25.73 13.63
N ALA A 90 -14.39 -26.40 12.55
CA ALA A 90 -15.56 -27.27 12.56
C ALA A 90 -15.34 -28.47 13.48
N SER A 91 -14.13 -29.04 13.50
CA SER A 91 -13.72 -30.10 14.43
C SER A 91 -13.76 -29.64 15.88
N ASP A 92 -13.21 -28.45 16.17
CA ASP A 92 -13.19 -27.88 17.52
C ASP A 92 -14.60 -27.64 18.08
N PHE A 93 -15.54 -27.24 17.23
CA PHE A 93 -16.92 -26.94 17.64
C PHE A 93 -17.86 -28.16 17.58
N GLY A 94 -17.76 -28.94 16.50
CA GLY A 94 -18.68 -30.02 16.17
C GLY A 94 -18.20 -31.42 16.58
N GLY A 95 -16.92 -31.58 16.90
CA GLY A 95 -16.31 -32.87 17.21
C GLY A 95 -16.59 -33.90 16.13
N GLU A 96 -17.13 -35.06 16.51
CA GLU A 96 -17.46 -36.13 15.56
C GLU A 96 -18.54 -35.71 14.52
N TYR A 97 -19.38 -34.72 14.82
CA TYR A 97 -20.43 -34.28 13.89
C TYR A 97 -19.91 -33.47 12.70
N SER A 98 -18.68 -32.97 12.76
CA SER A 98 -18.02 -32.29 11.63
C SER A 98 -17.19 -33.25 10.77
N GLU A 99 -17.19 -34.55 11.06
CA GLU A 99 -16.48 -35.52 10.23
C GLU A 99 -17.03 -35.49 8.79
N GLY A 100 -16.12 -35.37 7.80
CA GLY A 100 -16.47 -35.21 6.39
C GLY A 100 -16.94 -33.80 5.99
N TYR A 101 -16.88 -32.81 6.90
CA TYR A 101 -17.15 -31.42 6.57
C TYR A 101 -16.18 -30.92 5.49
N LEU A 102 -16.74 -30.39 4.39
CA LEU A 102 -16.00 -29.95 3.20
C LEU A 102 -15.21 -31.04 2.44
N GLU A 103 -15.44 -32.32 2.72
CA GLU A 103 -14.78 -33.44 2.00
C GLU A 103 -15.33 -33.62 0.57
N ARG A 104 -16.58 -33.19 0.34
CA ARG A 104 -17.26 -33.31 -0.97
C ARG A 104 -17.17 -32.06 -1.84
N VAL A 105 -16.39 -31.06 -1.43
CA VAL A 105 -16.17 -29.88 -2.26
C VAL A 105 -15.32 -30.31 -3.45
N SER A 106 -15.87 -30.11 -4.65
CA SER A 106 -15.16 -30.46 -5.87
C SER A 106 -14.04 -29.46 -6.17
N GLU A 107 -13.01 -29.91 -6.88
CA GLU A 107 -11.92 -29.05 -7.37
C GLU A 107 -12.44 -27.81 -8.12
N ALA A 108 -13.50 -27.96 -8.91
CA ALA A 108 -14.12 -26.83 -9.62
C ALA A 108 -14.68 -25.77 -8.66
N GLN A 109 -15.27 -26.19 -7.53
CA GLN A 109 -15.78 -25.28 -6.50
C GLN A 109 -14.65 -24.63 -5.70
N LEU A 110 -13.52 -25.34 -5.51
CA LEU A 110 -12.31 -24.77 -4.91
C LEU A 110 -11.73 -23.66 -5.80
N GLN A 111 -11.62 -23.91 -7.09
CA GLN A 111 -11.13 -22.95 -8.07
C GLN A 111 -12.08 -21.74 -8.20
N GLU A 112 -13.39 -21.97 -8.18
CA GLU A 112 -14.38 -20.90 -8.15
C GLU A 112 -14.24 -20.03 -6.90
N LEU A 113 -14.07 -20.63 -5.72
CA LEU A 113 -13.84 -19.90 -4.47
C LEU A 113 -12.53 -19.09 -4.51
N ASN A 114 -11.45 -19.67 -5.04
CA ASN A 114 -10.17 -18.97 -5.20
C ASN A 114 -10.29 -17.76 -6.12
N TYR A 115 -10.99 -17.93 -7.24
CA TYR A 115 -11.28 -16.81 -8.14
C TYR A 115 -12.10 -15.71 -7.45
N LEU A 116 -13.17 -16.07 -6.73
CA LEU A 116 -14.03 -15.11 -6.03
C LEU A 116 -13.30 -14.34 -4.94
N LEU A 117 -12.46 -15.03 -4.15
CA LEU A 117 -11.64 -14.39 -3.13
C LEU A 117 -10.60 -13.47 -3.77
N SER A 118 -9.86 -13.95 -4.76
CA SER A 118 -8.87 -13.16 -5.50
C SER A 118 -9.49 -11.90 -6.14
N ASP A 119 -10.66 -12.02 -6.77
CA ASP A 119 -11.40 -10.88 -7.34
C ASP A 119 -11.89 -9.92 -6.25
N ALA A 120 -12.43 -10.43 -5.14
CA ALA A 120 -12.85 -9.60 -4.01
C ALA A 120 -11.67 -8.81 -3.41
N PHE A 121 -10.52 -9.45 -3.21
CA PHE A 121 -9.30 -8.79 -2.74
C PHE A 121 -8.74 -7.80 -3.77
N THR A 122 -8.78 -8.13 -5.06
CA THR A 122 -8.36 -7.20 -6.13
C THR A 122 -9.25 -5.96 -6.15
N ARG A 123 -10.57 -6.11 -6.01
CA ARG A 123 -11.51 -4.98 -5.92
C ARG A 123 -11.30 -4.17 -4.66
N TRP A 124 -11.06 -4.84 -3.53
CA TRP A 124 -10.75 -4.19 -2.26
C TRP A 124 -9.46 -3.38 -2.36
N GLN A 125 -8.39 -3.95 -2.92
CA GLN A 125 -7.13 -3.28 -3.20
C GLN A 125 -7.32 -2.09 -4.15
N THR A 126 -8.11 -2.23 -5.21
CA THR A 126 -8.40 -1.12 -6.14
C THR A 126 -9.10 0.04 -5.41
N ASN A 127 -10.05 -0.26 -4.53
CA ASN A 127 -10.75 0.75 -3.72
C ASN A 127 -9.88 1.35 -2.60
N ILE A 128 -8.78 0.68 -2.25
CA ILE A 128 -7.87 1.03 -1.16
C ILE A 128 -6.53 1.54 -1.68
N SER A 129 -6.36 1.69 -3.00
CA SER A 129 -5.14 2.14 -3.68
C SER A 129 -4.57 3.51 -3.22
N MET A 130 -5.21 4.19 -2.26
CA MET A 130 -4.74 5.39 -1.56
C MET A 130 -4.47 5.20 -0.06
N ASN A 131 -4.52 3.99 0.48
CA ASN A 131 -4.32 3.72 1.92
C ASN A 131 -2.92 3.15 2.17
N LEU A 132 -2.09 3.92 2.87
CA LEU A 132 -0.69 3.62 3.18
C LEU A 132 -0.47 2.32 3.95
N ALA A 133 -1.51 1.77 4.61
CA ALA A 133 -1.41 0.50 5.33
C ALA A 133 -0.98 -0.69 4.45
N PHE A 134 -1.00 -0.52 3.12
CA PHE A 134 -0.69 -1.54 2.12
C PHE A 134 0.49 -1.17 1.21
N ILE A 135 1.22 -0.10 1.54
CA ILE A 135 2.44 0.33 0.84
C ILE A 135 3.59 0.12 1.80
N ASN A 136 4.50 -0.81 1.48
CA ASN A 136 5.76 -0.91 2.21
C ASN A 136 6.70 0.18 1.69
N MET A 137 7.16 1.05 2.58
CA MET A 137 7.95 2.23 2.28
C MET A 137 9.39 2.02 2.77
N GLU A 138 10.31 1.65 1.87
CA GLU A 138 11.73 1.63 2.19
C GLU A 138 12.33 3.02 1.99
N LYS A 139 12.72 3.68 3.09
CA LYS A 139 13.41 4.97 3.06
C LYS A 139 14.83 4.77 2.52
N LYS A 140 15.09 5.27 1.32
CA LYS A 140 16.46 5.55 0.87
C LYS A 140 16.75 7.02 1.10
N LYS A 141 17.65 7.29 2.04
CA LYS A 141 18.20 8.63 2.21
C LYS A 141 19.10 8.94 1.01
N LEU A 142 18.93 10.14 0.46
CA LEU A 142 19.95 10.81 -0.34
C LEU A 142 21.21 11.05 0.52
#